data_AF-A0AAD7UQH8-F1
#
_entry.id   AF-A0AAD7UQH8-F1
#
_cell.length_a   1.000
_cell.length_b   1.000
_cell.length_c   1.000
_cell.angle_alpha   90.00
_cell.angle_beta   90.00
_cell.angle_gamma   90.00
#
_symmetry.space_group_name_H-M   'P 1'
#
loop_
_entity.id
_entity.type
_entity.pdbx_description
1 polymer ?
#
loop_
_entity_poly.entity_id
_entity_poly.type
_entity_poly.pdbx_seq_one_letter_code
_entity_poly.pdbx_strand_id
1 'polypeptide(L)'
;MVLDVAWDSLKANAKIIVWPRKKQDYDNQLWMYDHGYLINKNSGLVLDVAGGILETDKQMIQYRRKMLEDAHNQRWYYREDGFIYPQVDPNLVLDIRGNWTKPGTVVLLYERKYSDNENQLWDLIPDNNDDESSASILLREEEDGDDDYSFSTSSYAL
;
A
#
# COMPACT_ATOMS: atom_id res chain seq x y z
N MET A 1 10.25 -8.30 -6.17
CA MET A 1 10.48 -6.97 -5.59
C MET A 1 9.25 -6.61 -4.78
N VAL A 2 9.31 -5.67 -3.85
CA VAL A 2 8.14 -5.24 -3.06
C VAL A 2 8.01 -3.72 -3.09
N LEU A 3 6.81 -3.22 -2.84
CA LEU A 3 6.45 -1.81 -2.71
C LEU A 3 7.14 -1.21 -1.47
N ASP A 4 7.99 -0.21 -1.66
CA ASP A 4 8.87 0.35 -0.64
C ASP A 4 8.77 1.89 -0.63
N VAL A 5 8.66 2.48 0.55
CA VAL A 5 8.83 3.93 0.75
C VAL A 5 10.31 4.26 0.74
N ALA A 6 10.73 5.03 -0.27
CA ALA A 6 12.13 5.34 -0.50
C ALA A 6 12.81 5.97 0.74
N TRP A 7 14.00 5.45 1.04
CA TRP A 7 14.86 5.93 2.13
C TRP A 7 14.25 5.84 3.53
N ASP A 8 13.27 4.95 3.74
CA ASP A 8 12.60 4.81 5.03
C ASP A 8 11.94 6.13 5.51
N SER A 9 11.58 6.98 4.54
CA SER A 9 11.17 8.35 4.84
C SER A 9 9.83 8.37 5.57
N LEU A 10 9.76 9.17 6.64
CA LEU A 10 8.50 9.49 7.34
C LEU A 10 7.79 10.74 6.76
N LYS A 11 8.32 11.31 5.68
CA LYS A 11 7.83 12.58 5.12
C LYS A 11 6.85 12.35 3.98
N ALA A 12 5.85 13.22 3.91
CA ALA A 12 4.99 13.35 2.74
C ALA A 12 5.80 13.66 1.48
N ASN A 13 5.31 13.20 0.33
CA ASN A 13 5.97 13.27 -0.98
C ASN A 13 7.20 12.36 -1.13
N ALA A 14 7.48 11.48 -0.17
CA ALA A 14 8.46 10.42 -0.39
C ALA A 14 7.97 9.49 -1.49
N LYS A 15 8.88 9.09 -2.37
CA LYS A 15 8.56 8.28 -3.53
C LYS A 15 8.24 6.86 -3.12
N ILE A 16 7.27 6.27 -3.81
CA ILE A 16 7.09 4.82 -3.79
C ILE A 16 7.92 4.22 -4.89
N ILE A 17 8.72 3.23 -4.50
CA ILE A 17 9.65 2.52 -5.36
C ILE A 17 9.42 1.02 -5.18
N VAL A 18 10.08 0.24 -6.03
CA VAL A 18 10.29 -1.18 -5.75
C VAL A 18 11.68 -1.43 -5.19
N TRP A 19 11.77 -2.29 -4.18
CA TRP A 19 13.02 -2.71 -3.57
C TRP A 19 13.02 -4.23 -3.31
N PRO A 20 14.18 -4.90 -3.19
CA PRO A 20 14.22 -6.27 -2.69
C PRO A 20 13.61 -6.35 -1.29
N ARG A 21 12.86 -7.43 -1.00
CA ARG A 21 12.28 -7.64 0.33
C ARG A 21 13.41 -7.70 1.37
N LYS A 22 13.37 -6.81 2.35
CA LYS A 22 14.31 -6.75 3.46
C LYS A 22 13.97 -7.83 4.49
N LYS A 23 14.98 -8.26 5.26
CA LYS A 23 14.81 -9.25 6.35
C LYS A 23 14.68 -8.61 7.74
N GLN A 24 15.04 -7.34 7.86
CA GLN A 24 15.01 -6.52 9.05
C GLN A 24 14.70 -5.07 8.63
N ASP A 25 14.24 -4.23 9.56
CA ASP A 25 13.97 -2.80 9.31
C ASP A 25 13.14 -2.60 8.02
N TYR A 26 12.08 -3.40 7.89
CA TYR A 26 11.31 -3.57 6.65
C TYR A 26 9.90 -2.98 6.75
N ASP A 27 9.59 -2.23 7.81
CA ASP A 27 8.28 -1.59 8.00
C ASP A 27 7.93 -0.59 6.88
N ASN A 28 8.92 -0.02 6.19
CA ASN A 28 8.70 0.79 4.99
C ASN A 28 8.30 -0.02 3.75
N GLN A 29 8.26 -1.35 3.86
CA GLN A 29 7.78 -2.29 2.84
C GLN A 29 6.47 -2.96 3.24
N LEU A 30 5.94 -2.63 4.43
CA LEU A 30 4.71 -3.18 4.95
C LEU A 30 3.57 -2.17 4.81
N TRP A 31 2.42 -2.68 4.41
CA TRP A 31 1.23 -1.90 4.10
C TRP A 31 0.00 -2.54 4.77
N MET A 32 -0.76 -1.73 5.48
CA MET A 32 -2.08 -2.10 6.01
C MET A 32 -3.17 -1.57 5.08
N TYR A 33 -4.29 -2.26 5.00
CA TYR A 33 -5.46 -1.80 4.25
C TYR A 33 -6.58 -1.41 5.21
N ASP A 34 -7.01 -0.15 5.15
CA ASP A 34 -8.08 0.40 5.98
C ASP A 34 -9.07 1.18 5.12
N HIS A 35 -10.29 0.65 4.93
CA HIS A 35 -11.38 1.34 4.21
C HIS A 35 -10.97 2.00 2.88
N GLY A 36 -10.11 1.36 2.09
CA GLY A 36 -9.63 1.87 0.80
C GLY A 36 -8.28 2.59 0.86
N TYR A 37 -7.70 2.83 2.02
CA TYR A 37 -6.37 3.40 2.16
C TYR A 37 -5.34 2.29 2.31
N LEU A 38 -4.23 2.39 1.57
CA LEU A 38 -3.03 1.59 1.80
C LEU A 38 -2.06 2.41 2.65
N ILE A 39 -1.90 2.03 3.92
CA ILE A 39 -1.16 2.75 4.95
C ILE A 39 0.20 2.09 5.13
N ASN A 40 1.30 2.82 4.96
CA ASN A 40 2.62 2.28 5.25
C ASN A 40 2.84 2.11 6.76
N LYS A 41 3.31 0.94 7.21
CA LYS A 41 3.51 0.61 8.63
C LYS A 41 4.52 1.53 9.31
N ASN A 42 5.61 1.89 8.63
CA ASN A 42 6.65 2.76 9.21
C ASN A 42 6.16 4.21 9.39
N SER A 43 5.60 4.81 8.34
CA SER A 43 5.28 6.25 8.34
C SER A 43 3.88 6.59 8.82
N GLY A 44 2.93 5.64 8.79
CA GLY A 44 1.50 5.90 8.97
C GLY A 44 0.86 6.75 7.85
N LEU A 45 1.62 7.07 6.79
CA LEU A 45 1.14 7.81 5.62
C LEU A 45 0.53 6.83 4.60
N VAL A 46 -0.29 7.36 3.70
CA VAL A 46 -1.03 6.56 2.72
C VAL A 46 -0.43 6.64 1.33
N LEU A 47 -0.59 5.58 0.54
CA LEU A 47 -0.30 5.58 -0.89
C LEU A 47 -1.13 6.64 -1.62
N ASP A 48 -0.47 7.50 -2.38
CA ASP A 48 -1.04 8.69 -3.00
C ASP A 48 -0.48 8.89 -4.42
N VAL A 49 -1.35 9.29 -5.34
CA VAL A 49 -0.94 9.73 -6.69
C VAL A 49 -0.48 11.18 -6.63
N ALA A 50 0.79 11.42 -6.94
CA ALA A 50 1.39 12.75 -6.83
C ALA A 50 0.61 13.82 -7.63
N GLY A 51 0.27 14.92 -6.98
CA GLY A 51 -0.49 16.01 -7.57
C GLY A 51 -2.01 15.78 -7.63
N GLY A 52 -2.50 14.61 -7.23
CA GLY A 52 -3.94 14.33 -7.10
C GLY A 52 -4.71 14.13 -8.41
N ILE A 53 -4.01 14.12 -9.55
CA ILE A 53 -4.59 13.92 -10.87
C ILE A 53 -4.43 12.45 -11.25
N LEU A 54 -5.53 11.77 -11.55
CA LEU A 54 -5.56 10.38 -11.99
C LEU A 54 -5.39 10.30 -13.51
N GLU A 55 -4.14 10.20 -13.95
CA GLU A 55 -3.77 10.00 -15.34
C GLU A 55 -2.61 8.99 -15.38
N THR A 56 -2.32 8.44 -16.56
CA THR A 56 -1.13 7.62 -16.77
C THR A 56 0.16 8.41 -16.52
N ASP A 57 1.27 7.71 -16.27
CA ASP A 57 2.60 8.26 -15.98
C ASP A 57 2.71 9.16 -14.73
N LYS A 58 1.75 9.10 -13.82
CA LYS A 58 1.84 9.83 -12.54
C LYS A 58 2.68 9.05 -11.53
N GLN A 59 3.56 9.74 -10.82
CA GLN A 59 4.43 9.09 -9.83
C GLN A 59 3.63 8.76 -8.56
N MET A 60 3.84 7.56 -8.02
CA MET A 60 3.33 7.18 -6.71
C MET A 60 4.21 7.75 -5.59
N ILE A 61 3.56 8.30 -4.58
CA ILE A 61 4.17 8.83 -3.36
C ILE A 61 3.42 8.35 -2.13
N GLN A 62 3.96 8.60 -0.95
CA GLN A 62 3.14 8.62 0.27
C GLN A 62 2.74 10.04 0.64
N TYR A 63 1.56 10.20 1.22
CA TYR A 63 1.06 11.49 1.67
C TYR A 63 0.17 11.37 2.92
N ARG A 64 -0.15 12.51 3.54
CA ARG A 64 -1.12 12.53 4.65
C ARG A 64 -2.48 12.06 4.14
N ARG A 65 -3.14 11.20 4.91
CA ARG A 65 -4.51 10.74 4.63
C ARG A 65 -5.45 11.94 4.52
N LYS A 66 -6.15 12.05 3.39
CA LYS A 66 -7.18 13.05 3.12
C LYS A 66 -8.54 12.55 3.58
N MET A 67 -9.43 13.50 3.85
CA MET A 67 -10.85 13.21 4.09
C MET A 67 -11.48 12.63 2.82
N LEU A 68 -12.52 11.81 3.00
CA LEU A 68 -13.18 11.03 1.94
C LEU A 68 -13.48 11.82 0.67
N GLU A 69 -13.97 13.05 0.81
CA GLU A 69 -14.40 13.93 -0.29
C GLU A 69 -13.25 14.31 -1.24
N ASP A 70 -12.02 14.40 -0.74
CA ASP A 70 -10.82 14.82 -1.49
C ASP A 70 -9.83 13.66 -1.72
N ALA A 71 -10.19 12.46 -1.29
CA ALA A 71 -9.27 11.32 -1.20
C ALA A 71 -9.24 10.45 -2.47
N HIS A 72 -9.87 10.81 -3.58
CA HIS A 72 -9.95 9.95 -4.78
C HIS A 72 -8.57 9.45 -5.27
N ASN A 73 -7.50 10.21 -5.03
CA ASN A 73 -6.12 9.85 -5.39
C ASN A 73 -5.37 9.02 -4.32
N GLN A 74 -6.06 8.59 -3.25
CA GLN A 74 -5.53 7.82 -2.12
C GLN A 74 -6.40 6.59 -1.81
N ARG A 75 -7.34 6.27 -2.72
CA ARG A 75 -8.38 5.28 -2.50
C ARG A 75 -8.22 4.16 -3.49
N TRP A 76 -7.94 2.98 -2.98
CA TRP A 76 -7.49 1.83 -3.75
C TRP A 76 -8.42 0.64 -3.56
N TYR A 77 -8.49 -0.20 -4.59
CA TYR A 77 -8.95 -1.57 -4.50
C TYR A 77 -7.85 -2.51 -4.97
N TYR A 78 -7.87 -3.72 -4.44
CA TYR A 78 -7.13 -4.86 -4.95
C TYR A 78 -8.11 -5.80 -5.66
N ARG A 79 -7.72 -6.32 -6.83
CA ARG A 79 -8.50 -7.34 -7.56
C ARG A 79 -7.76 -8.68 -7.48
N GLU A 80 -8.52 -9.78 -7.47
CA GLU A 80 -7.97 -11.15 -7.34
C GLU A 80 -6.94 -11.55 -8.40
N ASP A 81 -6.91 -10.85 -9.54
CA ASP A 81 -5.91 -11.02 -10.61
C ASP A 81 -4.67 -10.14 -10.43
N GLY A 82 -4.47 -9.53 -9.26
CA GLY A 82 -3.23 -8.87 -8.85
C GLY A 82 -3.17 -7.36 -9.08
N PHE A 83 -4.21 -6.72 -9.60
CA PHE A 83 -4.17 -5.28 -9.85
C PHE A 83 -4.54 -4.46 -8.61
N ILE A 84 -3.74 -3.43 -8.32
CA ILE A 84 -4.08 -2.36 -7.38
C ILE A 84 -4.46 -1.13 -8.20
N TYR A 85 -5.66 -0.59 -7.99
CA TYR A 85 -6.25 0.47 -8.82
C TYR A 85 -7.05 1.49 -8.01
N PRO A 86 -7.16 2.76 -8.47
CA PRO A 86 -8.02 3.74 -7.83
C PRO A 86 -9.48 3.29 -7.81
N GLN A 87 -10.20 3.47 -6.70
CA GLN A 87 -11.61 3.08 -6.57
C GLN A 87 -12.52 3.72 -7.63
N VAL A 88 -12.12 4.88 -8.16
CA VAL A 88 -12.88 5.67 -9.13
C VAL A 88 -12.52 5.38 -10.59
N ASP A 89 -11.41 4.71 -10.87
CA ASP A 89 -10.99 4.39 -12.24
C ASP A 89 -10.20 3.06 -12.32
N PRO A 90 -10.88 1.95 -12.67
CA PRO A 90 -10.24 0.63 -12.80
C PRO A 90 -9.39 0.45 -14.06
N ASN A 91 -9.29 1.47 -14.93
CA ASN A 91 -8.41 1.45 -16.09
C ASN A 91 -7.00 1.97 -15.77
N LEU A 92 -6.79 2.49 -14.56
CA LEU A 92 -5.48 2.91 -14.07
C LEU A 92 -5.02 1.97 -12.95
N VAL A 93 -3.75 1.58 -12.96
CA VAL A 93 -3.19 0.57 -12.04
C VAL A 93 -1.79 0.96 -11.58
N LEU A 94 -1.33 0.38 -10.47
CA LEU A 94 0.08 0.48 -10.06
C LEU A 94 0.97 -0.27 -11.05
N ASP A 95 2.02 0.42 -11.52
CA ASP A 95 2.94 -0.08 -12.54
C ASP A 95 4.40 0.17 -12.13
N ILE A 96 5.23 -0.87 -12.24
CA ILE A 96 6.68 -0.74 -12.10
C ILE A 96 7.23 -0.18 -13.42
N ARG A 97 7.76 1.05 -13.36
CA ARG A 97 8.22 1.79 -14.54
C ARG A 97 9.15 0.95 -15.42
N GLY A 98 8.73 0.78 -16.68
CA GLY A 98 9.54 0.13 -17.71
C GLY A 98 9.76 -1.37 -17.50
N ASN A 99 9.00 -2.01 -16.60
CA ASN A 99 9.21 -3.40 -16.18
C ASN A 99 10.64 -3.64 -15.66
N TRP A 100 11.23 -2.63 -15.00
CA TRP A 100 12.57 -2.73 -14.47
C TRP A 100 12.58 -3.34 -13.07
N THR A 101 13.47 -4.31 -12.86
CA THR A 101 13.67 -4.97 -11.57
C THR A 101 14.80 -4.33 -10.74
N LYS A 102 15.36 -3.21 -11.20
CA LYS A 102 16.43 -2.50 -10.48
C LYS A 102 15.89 -1.93 -9.16
N PRO A 103 16.59 -2.12 -8.01
CA PRO A 103 16.23 -1.46 -6.76
C PRO A 103 16.14 0.05 -6.90
N GLY A 104 15.05 0.63 -6.38
CA GLY A 104 14.79 2.07 -6.48
C GLY A 104 14.05 2.49 -7.76
N THR A 105 13.62 1.53 -8.60
CA THR A 105 12.72 1.85 -9.72
C THR A 105 11.41 2.41 -9.16
N VAL A 106 10.96 3.53 -9.73
CA VAL A 106 9.74 4.21 -9.28
C VAL A 106 8.49 3.44 -9.70
N VAL A 107 7.47 3.51 -8.85
CA VAL A 107 6.12 3.04 -9.18
C VAL A 107 5.30 4.21 -9.73
N LEU A 108 4.51 3.92 -10.74
CA LEU A 108 3.63 4.85 -11.41
C LEU A 108 2.17 4.42 -11.26
N LEU A 109 1.26 5.37 -11.41
CA LEU A 109 -0.09 5.10 -11.89
C LEU A 109 -0.01 5.05 -13.41
N TYR A 110 -0.50 3.96 -14.01
CA TYR A 110 -0.39 3.74 -15.45
C TYR A 110 -1.66 3.11 -16.01
N GLU A 111 -1.89 3.28 -17.30
CA GLU A 111 -2.99 2.61 -18.00
C GLU A 111 -2.85 1.08 -17.90
N ARG A 112 -3.95 0.41 -17.58
CA ARG A 112 -3.99 -1.04 -17.44
C ARG A 112 -3.69 -1.70 -18.78
N LYS A 113 -2.69 -2.58 -18.77
CA LYS A 113 -2.33 -3.42 -19.91
C LYS A 113 -3.02 -4.77 -19.83
N TYR A 114 -3.46 -5.29 -20.97
CA TYR A 114 -4.12 -6.59 -21.10
C TYR A 114 -3.18 -7.72 -21.57
N SER A 115 -1.96 -7.37 -21.98
CA SER A 115 -0.85 -8.26 -22.33
C SER A 115 0.46 -7.63 -21.86
N ASP A 116 1.51 -8.45 -21.67
CA ASP A 116 2.84 -7.99 -21.21
C ASP A 116 2.75 -7.04 -20.01
N ASN A 117 1.96 -7.45 -19.02
CA ASN A 117 1.52 -6.65 -17.89
C ASN A 117 2.02 -7.18 -16.54
N GLU A 118 3.02 -8.06 -16.51
CA GLU A 118 3.53 -8.64 -15.27
C GLU A 118 4.04 -7.56 -14.30
N ASN A 119 4.46 -6.40 -14.82
CA ASN A 119 4.88 -5.25 -14.03
C ASN A 119 3.72 -4.45 -13.39
N GLN A 120 2.47 -4.88 -13.60
CA GLN A 120 1.25 -4.29 -13.03
C GLN A 120 0.53 -5.24 -12.06
N LEU A 121 1.07 -6.44 -11.85
CA LEU A 121 0.48 -7.46 -10.99
C LEU A 121 1.24 -7.52 -9.66
N TRP A 122 0.49 -7.56 -8.57
CA TRP A 122 0.98 -7.50 -7.20
C TRP A 122 0.37 -8.63 -6.38
N ASP A 123 1.20 -9.28 -5.57
CA ASP A 123 0.78 -10.32 -4.64
C ASP A 123 0.69 -9.73 -3.23
N LEU A 124 -0.39 -10.01 -2.51
CA LEU A 124 -0.48 -9.66 -1.10
C LEU A 124 0.22 -10.74 -0.27
N ILE A 125 1.38 -10.43 0.29
CA ILE A 125 2.15 -11.36 1.11
C ILE A 125 1.97 -10.97 2.58
N PRO A 126 1.21 -11.73 3.40
CA PRO A 126 1.03 -11.43 4.82
C PRO A 126 2.37 -11.40 5.58
N ASP A 127 2.50 -10.46 6.52
CA ASP A 127 3.60 -10.44 7.48
C ASP A 127 3.26 -11.33 8.68
N ASN A 128 3.93 -12.48 8.78
CA ASN A 128 3.65 -13.48 9.83
C ASN A 128 4.31 -13.15 11.17
N ASN A 129 4.88 -11.96 11.34
CA ASN A 129 5.53 -11.55 12.58
C ASN A 129 4.56 -10.89 13.58
N ASP A 130 3.29 -10.71 13.21
CA ASP A 130 2.28 -10.07 14.06
C ASP A 130 1.66 -11.04 15.12
N ASP A 131 2.22 -12.25 15.32
CA ASP A 131 1.55 -13.37 16.01
C ASP A 131 2.20 -13.93 17.31
N GLU A 132 3.05 -13.19 18.02
CA GLU A 132 3.49 -13.62 19.38
C GLU A 132 3.20 -12.64 20.52
N SER A 133 2.91 -11.36 20.26
CA SER A 133 2.67 -10.38 21.34
C SER A 133 1.18 -10.02 21.53
N SER A 134 0.41 -9.98 20.45
CA SER A 134 -1.00 -9.53 20.49
C SER A 134 -1.96 -10.54 21.13
N ALA A 135 -1.65 -11.84 21.05
CA ALA A 135 -2.47 -12.90 21.66
C ALA A 135 -2.43 -12.91 23.20
N SER A 136 -1.45 -12.23 23.82
CA SER A 136 -1.26 -12.24 25.27
C SER A 136 -2.03 -11.15 26.02
N ILE A 137 -2.60 -10.16 25.31
CA ILE A 137 -3.33 -9.03 25.92
C ILE A 137 -4.86 -9.25 25.89
N LEU A 138 -5.39 -10.15 25.05
CA LEU A 138 -6.83 -10.35 24.88
C LEU A 138 -7.52 -11.26 25.92
N LEU A 139 -6.80 -11.78 26.92
CA LEU A 139 -7.39 -12.65 27.97
C LEU A 139 -7.79 -11.92 29.26
N ARG A 140 -7.79 -10.58 29.28
CA ARG A 140 -8.29 -9.81 30.43
C ARG A 140 -9.00 -8.56 29.98
N GLU A 141 -10.31 -8.71 29.76
CA GLU A 141 -11.41 -7.76 30.06
C GLU A 141 -12.59 -8.13 29.14
N GLU A 142 -13.29 -9.22 29.48
CA GLU A 142 -14.70 -9.34 29.13
C GLU A 142 -15.49 -8.74 30.29
N GLU A 143 -15.95 -7.50 30.14
CA GLU A 143 -17.25 -7.06 30.65
C GLU A 143 -17.62 -5.69 30.02
N ASP A 144 -18.83 -5.67 29.47
CA ASP A 144 -19.60 -4.55 28.92
C ASP A 144 -19.31 -4.07 27.49
N GLY A 145 -20.37 -4.13 26.69
CA GLY A 145 -20.38 -3.96 25.24
C GLY A 145 -20.16 -2.54 24.75
N ASP A 146 -19.60 -2.45 23.55
CA ASP A 146 -20.19 -1.81 22.38
C ASP A 146 -19.30 -2.13 21.17
N ASP A 147 -19.95 -2.45 20.04
CA ASP A 147 -19.41 -2.62 18.68
C ASP A 147 -17.94 -3.02 18.52
N ASP A 148 -17.71 -4.33 18.27
CA ASP A 148 -16.43 -4.90 17.83
C ASP A 148 -16.03 -4.38 16.44
N TYR A 149 -15.46 -3.17 16.39
CA TYR A 149 -14.67 -2.70 15.28
C TYR A 149 -13.30 -3.41 15.34
N SER A 150 -13.27 -4.65 14.88
CA SER A 150 -12.03 -5.38 14.62
C SER A 150 -11.23 -4.61 13.56
N PHE A 151 -10.26 -3.81 14.01
CA PHE A 151 -9.25 -3.25 13.13
C PHE A 151 -8.35 -4.41 12.72
N SER A 152 -8.36 -4.79 11.44
CA SER A 152 -7.37 -5.73 10.95
C SER A 152 -6.00 -5.05 11.05
N THR A 153 -5.20 -5.48 12.02
CA THR A 153 -3.80 -5.05 12.19
C THR A 153 -2.87 -5.74 11.20
N SER A 154 -3.41 -6.55 10.29
CA SER A 154 -2.64 -7.35 9.34
C SER A 154 -1.88 -6.43 8.39
N SER A 155 -0.57 -6.64 8.35
CA SER A 155 0.32 -5.95 7.44
C SER A 155 0.76 -6.88 6.30
N TYR A 156 0.91 -6.32 5.10
CA TYR A 156 1.27 -7.06 3.89
C TYR A 156 2.49 -6.43 3.24
N ALA A 157 3.40 -7.26 2.74
CA ALA A 157 4.30 -6.84 1.68
C ALA A 157 3.54 -6.92 0.36
N LEU A 158 3.56 -5.83 -0.41
CA LEU A 158 2.93 -5.70 -1.72
C LEU A 158 3.97 -5.87 -2.82
#